data_AF-A0A1E1WS93-F1
#
_entry.id   AF-A0A1E1WS93-F1
#
_cell.length_a   1.000
_cell.length_b   1.000
_cell.length_c   1.000
_cell.angle_alpha   90.00
_cell.angle_beta   90.00
_cell.angle_gamma   90.00
#
_symmetry.space_group_name_H-M   'P 1'
#
loop_
_entity.id
_entity.type
_entity.pdbx_description
1 polymer ?
#
loop_
_entity_poly.entity_id
_entity_poly.type
_entity_poly.pdbx_seq_one_letter_code
_entity_poly.pdbx_strand_id
1 'polypeptide(L)'
;MPPRIILLFSGKRKSGKDFLTDHLQKLLGDRCEVIKISQPIKSHWAKEKNLNLNELLSDSEYKELHRLDMIRWSDEMREQDYGCFCRAACQSAVEKPIWIVSDIRRRTDIRWFKETYKDIIRTIQISADED
;
A
#
# COMPACT_ATOMS: atom_id res chain seq x y z
N MET A 1 10.40 1.15 -18.08
CA MET A 1 11.10 2.40 -17.68
C MET A 1 10.90 2.61 -16.18
N PRO A 2 11.91 3.11 -15.44
CA PRO A 2 11.76 3.43 -14.02
C PRO A 2 10.71 4.55 -13.82
N PRO A 3 10.01 4.58 -12.68
CA PRO A 3 9.02 5.61 -12.40
C PRO A 3 9.69 6.99 -12.38
N ARG A 4 8.99 7.99 -12.92
CA ARG A 4 9.43 9.40 -12.90
C ARG A 4 8.95 10.11 -11.63
N ILE A 5 7.84 9.64 -11.06
CA ILE A 5 7.28 10.14 -9.81
C ILE A 5 6.55 9.02 -9.06
N ILE A 6 6.70 9.02 -7.74
CA ILE A 6 6.03 8.10 -6.82
C ILE A 6 5.23 8.91 -5.81
N LEU A 7 3.91 8.76 -5.84
CA LEU A 7 2.98 9.44 -4.95
C LEU A 7 2.65 8.53 -3.77
N LEU A 8 3.01 8.96 -2.57
CA LEU A 8 2.84 8.22 -1.31
C LEU A 8 1.61 8.74 -0.58
N PHE A 9 0.47 8.06 -0.73
CA PHE A 9 -0.79 8.46 -0.12
C PHE A 9 -0.98 7.83 1.26
N SER A 10 -1.31 8.67 2.23
CA SER A 10 -1.67 8.28 3.60
C SER A 10 -2.95 9.00 4.05
N GLY A 11 -3.68 8.41 4.99
CA GLY A 11 -4.95 8.97 5.46
C GLY A 11 -5.67 8.00 6.40
N LYS A 12 -6.45 8.55 7.35
CA LYS A 12 -7.28 7.75 8.25
C LYS A 12 -8.40 7.03 7.48
N ARG A 13 -8.99 5.99 8.08
CA ARG A 13 -10.16 5.31 7.50
C ARG A 13 -11.29 6.34 7.32
N LYS A 14 -12.03 6.25 6.21
CA LYS A 14 -13.13 7.15 5.82
C LYS A 14 -12.72 8.61 5.52
N SER A 15 -11.43 8.93 5.37
CA SER A 15 -11.01 10.29 4.97
C SER A 15 -11.16 10.61 3.48
N GLY A 16 -11.71 9.70 2.67
CA GLY A 16 -11.81 9.87 1.21
C GLY A 16 -10.52 9.57 0.43
N LYS A 17 -9.46 9.08 1.08
CA LYS A 17 -8.21 8.68 0.42
C LYS A 17 -8.42 7.72 -0.76
N ASP A 18 -9.19 6.65 -0.54
CA ASP A 18 -9.41 5.63 -1.56
C ASP A 18 -10.18 6.19 -2.76
N PHE A 19 -11.20 7.03 -2.51
CA PHE A 19 -11.92 7.76 -3.55
C PHE A 19 -10.98 8.61 -4.42
N LEU A 20 -10.07 9.36 -3.80
CA LEU A 20 -9.10 10.18 -4.54
C LEU A 20 -8.12 9.33 -5.36
N THR A 21 -7.56 8.25 -4.79
CA THR A 21 -6.62 7.39 -5.51
C THR A 21 -7.28 6.68 -6.69
N ASP A 22 -8.54 6.25 -6.53
CA ASP A 22 -9.31 5.62 -7.61
C ASP A 22 -9.64 6.62 -8.72
N HIS A 23 -9.97 7.86 -8.36
CA HIS A 23 -10.21 8.92 -9.34
C HIS A 23 -8.92 9.28 -10.10
N LEU A 24 -7.79 9.39 -9.41
CA LEU A 24 -6.48 9.63 -10.03
C LEU A 24 -6.09 8.49 -10.98
N GLN A 25 -6.34 7.24 -10.61
CA GLN A 25 -6.08 6.10 -11.49
C GLN A 25 -6.87 6.21 -12.79
N LYS A 26 -8.17 6.56 -12.71
CA LYS A 26 -9.02 6.76 -13.89
C LYS A 26 -8.54 7.91 -14.78
N LEU A 27 -8.11 9.02 -14.18
CA LEU A 27 -7.61 10.19 -14.91
C LEU A 27 -6.26 9.95 -15.58
N LEU A 28 -5.36 9.23 -14.92
CA LEU A 28 -4.02 8.97 -15.43
C LEU A 28 -3.99 7.79 -16.42
N GLY A 29 -4.95 6.88 -16.30
CA GLY A 29 -5.12 5.73 -17.17
C GLY A 29 -3.90 4.83 -17.18
N ASP A 30 -3.47 4.45 -18.38
CA ASP A 30 -2.34 3.56 -18.63
C ASP A 30 -0.98 4.14 -18.22
N ARG A 31 -0.90 5.41 -17.84
CA ARG A 31 0.34 6.07 -17.41
C ARG A 31 0.67 5.83 -15.95
N CYS A 32 -0.24 5.26 -15.17
CA CYS A 32 -0.04 5.01 -13.75
C CYS A 32 -0.16 3.54 -13.35
N GLU A 33 0.53 3.18 -12.28
CA GLU A 33 0.37 1.93 -11.56
C GLU A 33 -0.04 2.21 -10.11
N VAL A 34 -1.06 1.49 -9.62
CA VAL A 34 -1.52 1.60 -8.23
C VAL A 34 -0.94 0.46 -7.41
N ILE A 35 -0.04 0.81 -6.50
CA ILE A 35 0.67 -0.12 -5.63
C ILE A 35 -0.04 -0.14 -4.26
N LYS A 36 -0.30 -1.35 -3.76
CA LYS A 36 -0.87 -1.59 -2.42
C LYS A 36 0.12 -2.39 -1.57
N ILE A 37 0.68 -1.78 -0.54
CA ILE A 37 1.57 -2.45 0.44
C ILE A 37 0.80 -3.53 1.21
N SER A 38 -0.52 -3.37 1.38
CA SER A 38 -1.37 -4.39 1.98
C SER A 38 -1.50 -5.67 1.15
N GLN A 39 -1.25 -5.64 -0.17
CA GLN A 39 -1.34 -6.82 -1.02
C GLN A 39 -0.30 -7.91 -0.67
N PRO A 40 1.01 -7.63 -0.59
CA PRO A 40 1.99 -8.64 -0.16
C PRO A 40 1.77 -9.08 1.29
N ILE A 41 1.29 -8.20 2.19
CA ILE A 41 0.93 -8.59 3.57
C ILE A 41 -0.14 -9.70 3.53
N LYS A 42 -1.24 -9.47 2.81
CA LYS A 42 -2.33 -10.45 2.68
C LYS A 42 -1.88 -11.73 2.01
N SER A 43 -1.07 -11.61 0.95
CA SER A 43 -0.58 -12.76 0.18
C SER A 43 0.33 -13.66 1.01
N HIS A 44 1.25 -13.06 1.79
CA HIS A 44 2.13 -13.82 2.67
C HIS A 44 1.36 -14.39 3.87
N TRP A 45 0.47 -13.62 4.50
CA TRP A 45 -0.38 -14.10 5.59
C TRP A 45 -1.24 -15.29 5.16
N ALA A 46 -1.89 -15.20 4.00
CA ALA A 46 -2.68 -16.28 3.43
C ALA A 46 -1.84 -17.55 3.24
N LYS A 47 -0.61 -17.40 2.75
CA LYS A 47 0.31 -18.51 2.55
C LYS A 47 0.76 -19.14 3.88
N GLU A 48 1.12 -18.33 4.88
CA GLU A 48 1.57 -18.85 6.19
C GLU A 48 0.45 -19.53 6.98
N LYS A 49 -0.78 -19.00 6.88
CA LYS A 49 -1.94 -19.50 7.62
C LYS A 49 -2.83 -20.45 6.82
N ASN A 50 -2.42 -20.78 5.59
CA ASN A 50 -3.18 -21.60 4.65
C ASN A 50 -4.63 -21.10 4.46
N LEU A 51 -4.79 -19.78 4.31
CA LEU A 51 -6.08 -19.10 4.14
C LEU A 51 -6.38 -18.82 2.67
N ASN A 52 -7.66 -18.60 2.36
CA ASN A 52 -8.08 -18.20 1.01
C ASN A 52 -7.70 -16.74 0.73
N LEU A 53 -6.72 -16.53 -0.15
CA LEU A 53 -6.24 -15.20 -0.53
C LEU A 53 -7.35 -14.34 -1.17
N ASN A 54 -8.21 -14.93 -2.00
CA ASN A 54 -9.26 -14.17 -2.70
C ASN A 54 -10.26 -13.57 -1.70
N GLU A 55 -10.58 -14.30 -0.63
CA GLU A 55 -11.46 -13.78 0.44
C GLU A 55 -10.78 -12.67 1.24
N LEU A 56 -9.47 -12.77 1.52
CA LEU A 56 -8.71 -11.71 2.20
C LEU A 56 -8.54 -10.44 1.35
N LEU A 57 -8.53 -10.58 0.02
CA LEU A 57 -8.46 -9.45 -0.90
C LEU A 57 -9.81 -8.74 -1.06
N SER A 58 -10.93 -9.46 -0.91
CA SER A 58 -12.30 -8.92 -0.95
C SER A 58 -12.66 -7.98 0.22
N ASP A 59 -13.78 -7.26 0.13
CA ASP A 59 -14.36 -6.46 1.21
C ASP A 59 -15.37 -7.28 2.05
N SER A 60 -14.95 -8.46 2.48
CA SER A 60 -15.75 -9.36 3.29
C SER A 60 -15.53 -9.17 4.80
N GLU A 61 -16.50 -9.59 5.60
CA GLU A 61 -16.38 -9.67 7.07
C GLU A 61 -15.21 -10.58 7.50
N TYR A 62 -14.94 -11.62 6.70
CA TYR A 62 -13.79 -12.52 6.84
C TYR A 62 -12.45 -11.79 6.93
N LYS A 63 -12.24 -10.76 6.10
CA LYS A 63 -11.05 -9.91 6.16
C LYS A 63 -10.96 -9.10 7.45
N GLU A 64 -12.07 -8.59 7.96
CA GLU A 64 -12.07 -7.79 9.19
C GLU A 64 -11.75 -8.65 10.42
N LEU A 65 -12.16 -9.94 10.44
CA LEU A 65 -11.81 -10.89 11.50
C LEU A 65 -10.29 -11.10 11.62
N HIS A 66 -9.59 -11.20 10.49
CA HIS A 66 -8.13 -11.39 10.47
C HIS A 66 -7.33 -10.09 10.55
N ARG A 67 -7.99 -8.92 10.61
CA ARG A 67 -7.31 -7.62 10.46
C ARG A 67 -6.30 -7.35 11.57
N LEU A 68 -6.65 -7.64 12.83
CA LEU A 68 -5.77 -7.40 13.97
C LEU A 68 -4.55 -8.33 13.94
N ASP A 69 -4.76 -9.61 13.62
CA ASP A 69 -3.67 -10.58 13.54
C ASP A 69 -2.73 -10.29 12.38
N MET A 70 -3.26 -9.91 11.21
CA MET A 70 -2.45 -9.45 10.09
C MET A 70 -1.61 -8.23 10.45
N ILE A 71 -2.16 -7.29 11.25
CA ILE A 71 -1.40 -6.12 11.71
C ILE A 71 -0.23 -6.58 12.58
N ARG A 72 -0.50 -7.37 13.63
CA ARG A 72 0.52 -7.87 14.57
C ARG A 72 1.62 -8.63 13.85
N TRP A 73 1.26 -9.61 13.04
CA TRP A 73 2.21 -10.39 12.25
C TRP A 73 3.01 -9.52 11.27
N SER A 74 2.36 -8.55 10.61
CA SER A 74 3.08 -7.64 9.72
C SER A 74 4.06 -6.72 10.47
N ASP A 75 3.76 -6.37 11.72
CA ASP A 75 4.67 -5.59 12.57
C ASP A 75 5.88 -6.44 12.98
N GLU A 76 5.68 -7.70 13.38
CA GLU A 76 6.77 -8.66 13.69
C GLU A 76 7.73 -8.85 12.50
N MET A 77 7.21 -8.98 11.28
CA MET A 77 8.05 -9.04 10.08
C MET A 77 8.84 -7.75 9.83
N ARG A 78 8.22 -6.60 10.15
CA ARG A 78 8.83 -5.28 9.95
C ARG A 78 9.87 -4.93 11.00
N GLU A 79 9.84 -5.57 12.17
CA GLU A 79 10.93 -5.47 13.16
C GLU A 79 12.23 -6.05 12.61
N GLN A 80 12.14 -7.08 11.76
CA GLN A 80 13.30 -7.70 11.11
C GLN A 80 13.72 -6.96 9.83
N ASP A 81 12.76 -6.64 8.95
CA ASP A 81 12.98 -5.82 7.76
C ASP A 81 11.79 -4.89 7.53
N TYR A 82 11.91 -3.62 7.94
CA TYR A 82 10.83 -2.65 7.81
C TYR A 82 10.43 -2.35 6.37
N GLY A 83 11.29 -2.68 5.39
CA GLY A 83 11.09 -2.50 3.96
C GLY A 83 10.55 -3.73 3.23
N CYS A 84 10.37 -4.88 3.91
CA CYS A 84 10.02 -6.15 3.25
C CYS A 84 8.78 -6.04 2.36
N PHE A 85 7.69 -5.46 2.86
CA PHE A 85 6.44 -5.32 2.12
C PHE A 85 6.49 -4.20 1.07
N CYS A 86 7.22 -3.12 1.33
CA CYS A 86 7.39 -2.06 0.33
C CYS A 86 8.14 -2.59 -0.89
N ARG A 87 9.19 -3.38 -0.65
CA ARG A 87 9.98 -4.05 -1.69
C ARG A 87 9.12 -5.05 -2.48
N ALA A 88 8.41 -5.93 -1.78
CA ALA A 88 7.54 -6.93 -2.41
C ALA A 88 6.44 -6.28 -3.26
N ALA A 89 5.83 -5.20 -2.78
CA ALA A 89 4.82 -4.45 -3.52
C ALA A 89 5.39 -3.81 -4.78
N CYS A 90 6.57 -3.18 -4.70
CA CYS A 90 7.23 -2.56 -5.86
C CYS A 90 7.74 -3.59 -6.88
N GLN A 91 8.18 -4.77 -6.45
CA GLN A 91 8.63 -5.85 -7.35
C GLN A 91 7.48 -6.41 -8.21
N SER A 92 6.24 -6.32 -7.72
CA SER A 92 5.04 -6.78 -8.44
C SER A 92 4.42 -5.67 -9.30
N ALA A 93 4.95 -4.44 -9.25
CA ALA A 93 4.37 -3.28 -9.91
C ALA A 93 4.68 -3.26 -11.40
N VAL A 94 3.69 -2.89 -12.21
CA VAL A 94 3.89 -2.67 -13.65
C VAL A 94 4.76 -1.43 -13.86
N GLU A 95 5.70 -1.51 -14.81
CA GLU A 95 6.57 -0.39 -15.17
C GLU A 95 5.78 0.75 -15.81
N LYS A 96 5.51 1.80 -15.02
CA LYS A 96 4.74 2.98 -15.42
C LYS A 96 5.47 4.26 -14.97
N PRO A 97 5.34 5.37 -15.70
CA PRO A 97 6.02 6.61 -15.34
C PRO A 97 5.50 7.23 -14.03
N ILE A 98 4.28 6.89 -13.60
CA ILE A 98 3.68 7.37 -12.36
C ILE A 98 3.32 6.16 -11.49
N TRP A 99 3.82 6.13 -10.26
CA TRP A 99 3.39 5.14 -9.27
C TRP A 99 2.57 5.81 -8.17
N ILE A 100 1.45 5.19 -7.80
CA ILE A 100 0.57 5.61 -6.71
C ILE A 100 0.63 4.54 -5.64
N VAL A 101 1.33 4.81 -4.53
CA VAL A 101 1.31 3.94 -3.35
C VAL A 101 0.14 4.38 -2.48
N SER A 102 -0.97 3.64 -2.58
CA SER A 102 -2.28 4.08 -2.10
C SER A 102 -2.48 3.96 -0.58
N ASP A 103 -1.72 3.12 0.10
CA ASP A 103 -2.01 2.66 1.47
C ASP A 103 -0.81 2.75 2.41
N ILE A 104 -0.05 3.86 2.34
CA ILE A 104 1.01 4.17 3.30
C ILE A 104 0.41 4.33 4.70
N ARG A 105 0.96 3.60 5.67
CA ARG A 105 0.48 3.62 7.07
C ARG A 105 1.56 3.97 8.07
N ARG A 106 2.83 3.63 7.78
CA ARG A 106 3.93 3.76 8.75
C ARG A 106 4.97 4.76 8.27
N ARG A 107 5.61 5.45 9.22
CA ARG A 107 6.77 6.33 8.93
C ARG A 107 7.93 5.56 8.29
N THR A 108 8.09 4.29 8.64
CA THR A 108 9.08 3.39 8.07
C THR A 108 8.81 3.08 6.59
N ASP A 109 7.55 3.04 6.15
CA ASP A 109 7.22 2.92 4.72
C ASP A 109 7.80 4.13 3.96
N ILE A 110 7.48 5.35 4.43
CA ILE A 110 7.98 6.60 3.84
C ILE A 110 9.50 6.65 3.84
N ARG A 111 10.13 6.25 4.96
CA ARG A 111 11.58 6.16 5.07
C ARG A 111 12.18 5.24 4.00
N TRP A 112 11.63 4.04 3.83
CA TRP A 112 12.09 3.10 2.83
C TRP A 112 11.99 3.68 1.40
N PHE A 113 10.88 4.34 1.06
CA PHE A 113 10.72 4.97 -0.25
C PHE A 113 11.71 6.15 -0.45
N LYS A 114 11.98 6.94 0.60
CA LYS A 114 13.00 8.00 0.57
C LYS A 114 14.39 7.45 0.28
N GLU A 115 14.79 6.41 1.00
CA GLU A 115 16.11 5.80 0.85
C GLU A 115 16.27 5.09 -0.52
N THR A 116 15.20 4.50 -1.04
CA THR A 116 15.22 3.73 -2.30
C THR A 116 15.13 4.61 -3.54
N TYR A 117 14.21 5.59 -3.54
CA TYR A 117 13.87 6.37 -4.73
C TYR A 117 14.25 7.85 -4.64
N LYS A 118 14.76 8.33 -3.50
CA LYS A 118 15.29 9.69 -3.33
C LYS A 118 14.27 10.76 -3.75
N ASP A 119 14.60 11.58 -4.73
CA ASP A 119 13.91 12.84 -5.02
C ASP A 119 12.63 12.69 -5.85
N ILE A 120 12.35 11.50 -6.39
CA ILE A 120 11.16 11.26 -7.21
C ILE A 120 9.91 10.95 -6.39
N ILE A 121 9.96 11.02 -5.06
CA ILE A 121 8.79 10.77 -4.21
C ILE A 121 8.03 12.05 -3.86
N ARG A 122 6.71 11.96 -3.66
CA ARG A 122 5.90 13.01 -3.05
C ARG A 122 4.93 12.41 -2.03
N THR A 123 4.94 12.92 -0.81
CA THR A 123 4.02 12.48 0.25
C THR A 123 2.74 13.30 0.22
N ILE A 124 1.59 12.63 0.21
CA ILE A 124 0.27 13.24 0.19
C ILE A 124 -0.53 12.66 1.36
N GLN A 125 -0.92 13.53 2.29
CA GLN A 125 -1.75 13.15 3.44
C GLN A 125 -3.16 13.67 3.23
N ILE A 126 -4.13 12.76 3.30
CA ILE A 126 -5.55 13.05 3.17
C ILE A 126 -6.20 13.00 4.56
N SER A 127 -6.71 14.14 4.98
CA SER A 127 -7.56 14.29 6.15
C SER A 127 -8.96 14.74 5.73
N ALA A 128 -9.95 14.37 6.52
CA ALA A 128 -11.29 14.91 6.49
C ALA A 128 -11.61 15.38 7.91
N ASP A 129 -12.40 16.44 8.02
CA ASP A 129 -12.92 16.91 9.30
C ASP A 129 -13.91 15.87 9.85
N GLU A 130 -14.15 15.91 11.16
CA GLU A 130 -15.00 14.93 11.85
C GLU A 130 -16.50 15.22 11.71
N ASP A 131 -16.84 16.34 11.05
CA ASP A 131 -18.19 16.87 10.86
C ASP A 131 -18.96 16.23 9.69
#